data_AF-A0A959VIT6-F1
#
_entry.id   AF-A0A959VIT6-F1
#
_cell.length_a   1.000
_cell.length_b   1.000
_cell.length_c   1.000
_cell.angle_alpha   90.00
_cell.angle_beta   90.00
_cell.angle_gamma   90.00
#
_symmetry.space_group_name_H-M   'P 1'
#
loop_
_entity.id
_entity.type
_entity.pdbx_description
1 polymer ?
#
loop_
_entity_poly.entity_id
_entity_poly.type
_entity_poly.pdbx_seq_one_letter_code
_entity_poly.pdbx_strand_id
1 'polypeptide(L)'
;MMALGIVGLVILAGAILFPIFAEVNHRDKNRIARSNAKQFGVALMVYMEDHDKHLPSFKNKESFRAAIYPYIKNDEQTDYVISRMVYTNAGLEGLPLDSLSDADKVVLFAISPEREDSNGVFVVFANSRTKLINDHLILQTISESDRIVLEARQKAKESEPKPEN
;
A
#
# COMPACT_ATOMS: atom_id res chain seq x y z
N MET A 1 -27.99 -52.12 0.65
CA MET A 1 -27.81 -51.51 -0.68
C MET A 1 -28.00 -49.98 -0.71
N MET A 2 -28.66 -49.33 0.27
CA MET A 2 -28.90 -47.86 0.24
C MET A 2 -27.68 -46.96 0.49
N ALA A 3 -26.53 -47.50 0.91
CA ALA A 3 -25.33 -46.69 1.19
C ALA A 3 -24.52 -46.31 -0.07
N LEU A 4 -24.60 -47.09 -1.15
CA LEU A 4 -23.70 -46.92 -2.30
C LEU A 4 -24.04 -45.67 -3.14
N GLY A 5 -25.34 -45.35 -3.26
CA GLY A 5 -25.79 -44.17 -4.03
C GLY A 5 -25.41 -42.84 -3.37
N ILE A 6 -25.54 -42.74 -2.05
CA ILE A 6 -25.20 -41.51 -1.30
C ILE A 6 -23.69 -41.28 -1.31
N VAL A 7 -22.90 -42.35 -1.08
CA VAL A 7 -21.44 -42.26 -1.11
C VAL A 7 -20.95 -41.82 -2.49
N GLY A 8 -21.52 -42.37 -3.57
CA GLY A 8 -21.18 -41.93 -4.93
C GLY A 8 -21.49 -40.46 -5.20
N LEU A 9 -22.63 -39.95 -4.73
CA LEU A 9 -23.02 -38.55 -4.90
C LEU A 9 -22.10 -37.59 -4.14
N VAL A 10 -21.75 -37.90 -2.89
CA VAL A 10 -20.83 -37.08 -2.09
C VAL A 10 -19.44 -37.03 -2.72
N ILE A 11 -18.96 -38.16 -3.25
CA ILE A 11 -17.67 -38.22 -3.96
C ILE A 11 -17.71 -37.35 -5.22
N LEU A 12 -18.78 -37.43 -6.02
CA LEU A 12 -18.92 -36.62 -7.24
C LEU A 12 -19.04 -35.12 -6.94
N ALA A 13 -19.84 -34.76 -5.94
CA ALA A 13 -19.98 -33.37 -5.50
C ALA A 13 -18.65 -32.83 -4.96
N GLY A 14 -17.95 -33.61 -4.12
CA GLY A 14 -16.61 -33.27 -3.64
C GLY A 14 -15.62 -33.07 -4.78
N ALA A 15 -15.61 -33.94 -5.78
CA ALA A 15 -14.69 -33.86 -6.92
C ALA A 15 -14.80 -32.55 -7.72
N ILE A 16 -15.99 -31.95 -7.80
CA ILE A 16 -16.22 -30.66 -8.46
C ILE A 16 -15.97 -29.49 -7.49
N LEU A 17 -16.39 -29.62 -6.23
CA LEU A 17 -16.30 -28.55 -5.24
C LEU A 17 -14.87 -28.35 -4.71
N PHE A 18 -14.11 -29.41 -4.43
CA PHE A 18 -12.73 -29.33 -3.93
C PHE A 18 -11.78 -28.52 -4.82
N PRO A 19 -11.70 -28.72 -6.15
CA PRO A 19 -10.79 -27.92 -6.99
C PRO A 19 -11.20 -26.44 -7.04
N ILE A 20 -12.50 -26.14 -7.00
CA ILE A 20 -13.01 -24.76 -6.98
C ILE A 20 -12.66 -24.09 -5.63
N PHE A 21 -12.85 -24.79 -4.51
CA PHE A 21 -12.51 -24.27 -3.18
C PHE A 21 -11.00 -24.04 -3.01
N ALA A 22 -10.16 -24.88 -3.61
CA ALA A 22 -8.71 -24.67 -3.62
C ALA A 22 -8.35 -23.35 -4.35
N GLU A 23 -8.86 -23.13 -5.56
CA GLU A 23 -8.55 -21.95 -6.36
C GLU A 23 -8.99 -20.62 -5.71
N VAL A 24 -10.15 -20.61 -5.03
CA VAL A 24 -10.68 -19.41 -4.35
C VAL A 24 -9.80 -19.00 -3.16
N ASN A 25 -9.42 -19.94 -2.29
CA ASN A 25 -8.55 -19.66 -1.15
C ASN A 25 -7.17 -19.12 -1.58
N HIS A 26 -6.69 -19.53 -2.76
CA HIS A 26 -5.42 -19.09 -3.30
C HIS A 26 -5.46 -17.65 -3.85
N ARG A 27 -6.58 -17.19 -4.41
CA ARG A 27 -6.74 -15.82 -4.94
C ARG A 27 -7.03 -14.77 -3.85
N ASP A 28 -7.45 -15.21 -2.68
CA ASP A 28 -7.89 -14.33 -1.59
C ASP A 28 -6.76 -13.59 -0.88
N LYS A 29 -5.55 -14.14 -0.84
CA LYS A 29 -4.43 -13.53 -0.10
C LYS A 29 -3.91 -12.23 -0.71
N ASN A 30 -3.83 -12.16 -2.05
CA ASN A 30 -3.50 -10.91 -2.75
C ASN A 30 -4.65 -9.90 -2.68
N ARG A 31 -5.89 -10.36 -2.54
CA ARG A 31 -7.06 -9.50 -2.28
C ARG A 31 -6.92 -8.79 -0.94
N ILE A 32 -6.46 -9.50 0.10
CA ILE A 32 -6.22 -8.95 1.44
C ILE A 32 -5.12 -7.88 1.39
N ALA A 33 -3.95 -8.20 0.84
CA ALA A 33 -2.85 -7.22 0.71
C ALA A 33 -3.28 -5.93 0.01
N ARG A 34 -3.96 -6.07 -1.14
CA ARG A 34 -4.48 -4.93 -1.90
C ARG A 34 -5.53 -4.14 -1.11
N SER A 35 -6.45 -4.82 -0.44
CA SER A 35 -7.50 -4.17 0.37
C SER A 35 -6.88 -3.37 1.52
N ASN A 36 -5.92 -3.97 2.24
CA ASN A 36 -5.23 -3.33 3.35
C ASN A 36 -4.43 -2.11 2.88
N ALA A 37 -3.70 -2.22 1.76
CA ALA A 37 -2.99 -1.09 1.15
C ALA A 37 -3.93 0.06 0.77
N LYS A 38 -5.09 -0.24 0.18
CA LYS A 38 -6.12 0.77 -0.14
C LYS A 38 -6.65 1.47 1.11
N GLN A 39 -6.98 0.71 2.15
CA GLN A 39 -7.46 1.28 3.41
C GLN A 39 -6.41 2.20 4.05
N PHE A 40 -5.13 1.83 4.00
CA PHE A 40 -4.03 2.69 4.45
C PHE A 40 -3.87 3.95 3.58
N GLY A 41 -4.03 3.82 2.26
CA GLY A 41 -4.05 4.98 1.36
C GLY A 41 -5.17 5.97 1.70
N VAL A 42 -6.37 5.47 2.03
CA VAL A 42 -7.48 6.31 2.49
C VAL A 42 -7.19 6.93 3.85
N ALA A 43 -6.68 6.16 4.82
CA ALA A 43 -6.31 6.68 6.14
C ALA A 43 -5.26 7.79 6.07
N LEU A 44 -4.33 7.70 5.11
CA LEU A 44 -3.36 8.76 4.84
C LEU A 44 -4.01 10.05 4.33
N MET A 45 -5.07 9.96 3.52
CA MET A 45 -5.82 11.14 3.09
C MET A 45 -6.53 11.82 4.26
N VAL A 46 -7.16 11.02 5.14
CA VAL A 46 -7.80 11.57 6.35
C VAL A 46 -6.76 12.19 7.28
N TYR A 47 -5.61 11.54 7.47
CA TYR A 47 -4.49 12.12 8.21
C TYR A 47 -4.08 13.49 7.64
N MET A 48 -3.93 13.61 6.32
CA MET A 48 -3.55 14.87 5.70
C MET A 48 -4.59 15.98 5.96
N GLU A 49 -5.88 15.64 5.96
CA GLU A 49 -6.95 16.61 6.27
C GLU A 49 -6.81 17.18 7.68
N ASP A 50 -6.42 16.34 8.65
CA ASP A 50 -6.23 16.75 10.06
C ASP A 50 -4.87 17.44 10.33
N HIS A 51 -3.92 17.34 9.40
CA HIS A 51 -2.52 17.80 9.57
C HIS A 51 -2.08 18.84 8.53
N ASP A 52 -2.97 19.76 8.13
CA ASP A 52 -2.67 20.85 7.19
C ASP A 52 -2.03 20.35 5.87
N LYS A 53 -2.50 19.21 5.37
CA LYS A 53 -2.00 18.52 4.16
C LYS A 53 -0.56 18.02 4.23
N HIS A 54 0.02 17.92 5.44
CA HIS A 54 1.32 17.30 5.61
C HIS A 54 1.19 15.78 5.63
N LEU A 55 2.16 15.13 5.00
CA LEU A 55 2.32 13.68 5.07
C LEU A 55 2.97 13.27 6.40
N PRO A 56 2.64 12.08 6.94
CA PRO A 56 3.31 11.57 8.13
C PRO A 56 4.77 11.25 7.83
N SER A 57 5.58 11.16 8.88
CA SER A 57 6.98 10.75 8.73
C SER A 57 7.08 9.29 8.28
N PHE A 58 7.79 9.08 7.18
CA PHE A 58 8.09 7.76 6.62
C PHE A 58 9.50 7.24 6.99
N LYS A 59 10.20 7.94 7.89
CA LYS A 59 11.59 7.62 8.30
C LYS A 59 11.72 6.25 8.96
N ASN A 60 10.71 5.83 9.71
CA ASN A 60 10.70 4.54 10.38
C ASN A 60 9.25 4.04 10.52
N LYS A 61 9.13 2.73 10.75
CA LYS A 61 7.85 2.02 10.84
C LYS A 61 7.00 2.47 12.03
N GLU A 62 7.62 2.81 13.15
CA GLU A 62 6.91 3.20 14.39
C GLU A 62 6.27 4.59 14.26
N SER A 63 6.99 5.57 13.72
CA SER A 63 6.44 6.91 13.46
C SER A 63 5.26 6.85 12.49
N PHE A 64 5.36 6.01 11.46
CA PHE A 64 4.25 5.77 10.55
C PHE A 64 3.06 5.08 11.25
N ARG A 65 3.32 4.06 12.08
CA ARG A 65 2.29 3.39 12.89
C ARG A 65 1.54 4.40 13.74
N ALA A 66 2.26 5.20 14.53
CA ALA A 66 1.69 6.16 15.45
C ALA A 66 0.80 7.19 14.74
N ALA A 67 1.21 7.63 13.54
CA ALA A 67 0.44 8.57 12.74
C ALA A 67 -0.87 7.97 12.18
N ILE A 68 -0.84 6.74 11.70
CA ILE A 68 -1.98 6.13 10.99
C ILE A 68 -2.92 5.35 11.89
N TYR A 69 -2.44 4.85 13.02
CA TYR A 69 -3.24 4.04 13.95
C TYR A 69 -4.57 4.69 14.39
N PRO A 70 -4.65 6.01 14.68
CA PRO A 70 -5.93 6.66 15.03
C PRO A 70 -7.02 6.55 13.96
N TYR A 71 -6.63 6.37 12.68
CA TYR A 71 -7.53 6.34 11.53
C TYR A 71 -7.90 4.92 11.08
N ILE A 72 -7.04 3.93 11.36
CA ILE A 72 -7.28 2.52 11.04
C ILE A 72 -7.91 1.76 12.22
N LYS A 73 -7.47 2.03 13.46
CA LYS A 73 -7.94 1.40 14.71
C LYS A 73 -8.01 -0.13 14.64
N ASN A 74 -7.04 -0.75 13.97
CA ASN A 74 -6.93 -2.20 13.81
C ASN A 74 -5.45 -2.60 13.85
N ASP A 75 -5.02 -3.18 14.97
CA ASP A 75 -3.63 -3.59 15.17
C ASP A 75 -3.19 -4.66 14.18
N GLU A 76 -3.98 -5.71 13.98
CA GLU A 76 -3.64 -6.81 13.07
C GLU A 76 -3.40 -6.30 11.64
N GLN A 77 -4.30 -5.45 11.14
CA GLN A 77 -4.16 -4.85 9.82
C GLN A 77 -2.94 -3.92 9.73
N THR A 78 -2.66 -3.19 10.82
CA THR A 78 -1.52 -2.28 10.89
C THR A 78 -0.20 -3.03 10.90
N ASP A 79 -0.08 -4.03 11.75
CA ASP A 79 1.07 -4.94 11.82
C ASP A 79 1.29 -5.66 10.49
N TYR A 80 0.20 -6.11 9.85
CA TYR A 80 0.25 -6.71 8.53
C TYR A 80 0.87 -5.78 7.48
N VAL A 81 0.40 -4.53 7.38
CA VAL A 81 0.90 -3.59 6.36
C VAL A 81 2.35 -3.22 6.65
N ILE A 82 2.66 -2.87 7.90
CA ILE A 82 3.98 -2.40 8.32
C ILE A 82 5.06 -3.49 8.18
N SER A 83 4.73 -4.73 8.55
CA SER A 83 5.67 -5.86 8.39
C SER A 83 6.03 -6.12 6.92
N ARG A 84 5.13 -5.78 5.99
CA ARG A 84 5.28 -6.01 4.55
C ARG A 84 5.72 -4.81 3.75
N MET A 85 5.91 -3.65 4.38
CA MET A 85 6.48 -2.49 3.71
C MET A 85 7.87 -2.82 3.17
N VAL A 86 8.02 -2.70 1.85
CA VAL A 86 9.29 -2.89 1.12
C VAL A 86 9.90 -1.55 0.70
N TYR A 87 9.08 -0.49 0.66
CA TYR A 87 9.52 0.85 0.34
C TYR A 87 8.64 1.88 1.05
N THR A 88 9.24 2.95 1.54
CA THR A 88 8.57 4.17 2.01
C THR A 88 9.34 5.38 1.48
N ASN A 89 8.64 6.44 1.10
CA ASN A 89 9.30 7.64 0.59
C ASN A 89 9.57 8.64 1.72
N ALA A 90 10.73 8.52 2.37
CA ALA A 90 11.16 9.44 3.42
C ALA A 90 11.32 10.90 2.92
N GLY A 91 11.51 11.10 1.61
CA GLY A 91 11.63 12.42 1.00
C GLY A 91 10.38 13.28 1.10
N LEU A 92 9.22 12.68 1.38
CA LEU A 92 7.93 13.38 1.51
C LEU A 92 7.72 14.08 2.85
N GLU A 93 8.53 13.78 3.86
CA GLU A 93 8.29 14.25 5.23
C GLU A 93 8.26 15.79 5.34
N GLY A 94 7.13 16.36 5.79
CA GLY A 94 7.00 17.80 5.91
C GLY A 94 6.91 18.55 4.58
N LEU A 95 6.75 17.86 3.46
CA LEU A 95 6.24 18.49 2.24
C LEU A 95 4.70 18.49 2.28
N PRO A 96 4.05 19.61 1.99
CA PRO A 96 2.60 19.61 1.81
C PRO A 96 2.25 18.95 0.48
N LEU A 97 1.12 18.23 0.43
CA LEU A 97 0.70 17.46 -0.76
C LEU A 97 0.58 18.32 -2.03
N ASP A 98 0.15 19.57 -1.90
CA ASP A 98 -0.02 20.51 -3.01
C ASP A 98 1.29 21.04 -3.60
N SER A 99 2.42 20.81 -2.94
CA SER A 99 3.74 21.08 -3.52
C SER A 99 4.16 20.06 -4.58
N LEU A 100 3.47 18.92 -4.66
CA LEU A 100 3.79 17.84 -5.59
C LEU A 100 3.17 18.12 -6.97
N SER A 101 4.00 18.12 -8.01
CA SER A 101 3.56 18.43 -9.38
C SER A 101 2.65 17.36 -10.00
N ASP A 102 2.82 16.09 -9.62
CA ASP A 102 2.03 14.97 -10.12
C ASP A 102 1.84 13.89 -9.03
N ALA A 103 0.81 14.05 -8.21
CA ALA A 103 0.49 13.13 -7.10
C ALA A 103 0.11 11.71 -7.57
N ASP A 104 -0.27 11.52 -8.83
CA ASP A 104 -0.59 10.20 -9.40
C ASP A 104 0.67 9.34 -9.61
N LYS A 105 1.84 9.96 -9.61
CA LYS A 105 3.15 9.32 -9.81
C LYS A 105 4.00 9.25 -8.55
N VAL A 106 3.68 10.05 -7.54
CA VAL A 106 4.40 10.03 -6.27
C VAL A 106 3.99 8.81 -5.46
N VAL A 107 4.95 7.97 -5.13
CA VAL A 107 4.78 6.78 -4.30
C VAL A 107 4.90 7.19 -2.82
N LEU A 108 3.88 6.88 -2.02
CA LEU A 108 3.94 7.03 -0.56
C LEU A 108 4.71 5.85 0.05
N PHE A 109 4.24 4.64 -0.25
CA PHE A 109 4.84 3.40 0.21
C PHE A 109 4.49 2.25 -0.72
N ALA A 110 5.23 1.15 -0.62
CA ALA A 110 4.91 -0.10 -1.29
C ALA A 110 4.95 -1.26 -0.29
N ILE A 111 4.06 -2.22 -0.47
CA ILE A 111 4.03 -3.46 0.31
C ILE A 111 4.20 -4.69 -0.58
N SER A 112 4.89 -5.69 -0.04
CA SER A 112 4.96 -7.00 -0.67
C SER A 112 3.59 -7.71 -0.60
N PRO A 113 3.15 -8.36 -1.69
CA PRO A 113 2.01 -9.27 -1.66
C PRO A 113 2.26 -10.47 -0.73
N GLU A 114 1.22 -11.26 -0.45
CA GLU A 114 1.36 -12.44 0.41
C GLU A 114 1.97 -13.64 -0.29
N ARG A 115 1.80 -13.73 -1.61
CA ARG A 115 2.28 -14.88 -2.37
C ARG A 115 3.67 -14.61 -2.93
N GLU A 116 4.59 -15.55 -2.73
CA GLU A 116 5.95 -15.55 -3.33
C GLU A 116 5.95 -15.56 -4.86
N ASP A 117 4.88 -16.07 -5.50
CA ASP A 117 4.73 -16.11 -6.96
C ASP A 117 4.23 -14.79 -7.57
N SER A 118 4.07 -13.76 -6.75
CA SER A 118 3.62 -12.45 -7.21
C SER A 118 4.77 -11.72 -7.89
N ASN A 119 4.66 -11.49 -9.20
CA ASN A 119 5.65 -10.76 -10.00
C ASN A 119 5.63 -9.23 -9.75
N GLY A 120 5.47 -8.76 -8.51
CA GLY A 120 5.37 -7.33 -8.23
C GLY A 120 4.99 -6.95 -6.80
N VAL A 121 4.86 -5.65 -6.57
CA VAL A 121 4.50 -5.05 -5.27
C VAL A 121 3.25 -4.19 -5.38
N PHE A 122 2.50 -4.06 -4.27
CA PHE A 122 1.41 -3.09 -4.21
C PHE A 122 1.96 -1.72 -3.85
N VAL A 123 1.90 -0.80 -4.80
CA VAL A 123 2.33 0.60 -4.64
C VAL A 123 1.11 1.45 -4.31
N VAL A 124 1.24 2.28 -3.27
CA VAL A 124 0.25 3.29 -2.89
C VAL A 124 0.79 4.66 -3.25
N PHE A 125 0.03 5.39 -4.07
CA PHE A 125 0.40 6.71 -4.58
C PHE A 125 -0.18 7.84 -3.70
N ALA A 126 0.34 9.05 -3.86
CA ALA A 126 -0.03 10.22 -3.07
C ALA A 126 -1.51 10.62 -3.23
N ASN A 127 -2.14 10.23 -4.34
CA ASN A 127 -3.58 10.34 -4.58
C ASN A 127 -4.41 9.17 -4.00
N SER A 128 -3.85 8.41 -3.05
CA SER A 128 -4.41 7.20 -2.43
C SER A 128 -4.69 6.00 -3.37
N ARG A 129 -4.36 6.07 -4.66
CA ARG A 129 -4.56 4.93 -5.57
C ARG A 129 -3.55 3.83 -5.24
N THR A 130 -4.00 2.59 -5.38
CA THR A 130 -3.15 1.41 -5.21
C THR A 130 -3.04 0.64 -6.53
N LYS A 131 -1.83 0.34 -6.98
CA LYS A 131 -1.58 -0.50 -8.16
C LYS A 131 -0.61 -1.63 -7.82
N LEU A 132 -0.76 -2.77 -8.49
CA LEU A 132 0.27 -3.81 -8.52
C LEU A 132 1.28 -3.39 -9.58
N ILE A 133 2.53 -3.16 -9.20
CA ILE A 133 3.62 -2.78 -10.09
C ILE A 133 4.58 -3.95 -10.20
N ASN A 134 4.88 -4.34 -11.43
CA ASN A 134 5.74 -5.48 -11.68
C ASN A 134 7.19 -5.19 -11.28
N ASP A 135 7.95 -6.22 -10.92
CA ASP A 135 9.33 -6.07 -10.42
C ASP A 135 10.26 -5.33 -11.40
N HIS A 136 10.10 -5.55 -12.70
CA HIS A 136 10.91 -4.85 -13.71
C HIS A 136 10.55 -3.36 -13.88
N LEU A 137 9.39 -2.93 -13.37
CA LEU A 137 8.93 -1.53 -13.42
C LEU A 137 9.07 -0.82 -12.08
N ILE A 138 9.37 -1.54 -10.98
CA ILE A 138 9.36 -0.97 -9.63
C ILE A 138 10.40 0.15 -9.49
N LEU A 139 11.63 -0.08 -9.97
CA LEU A 139 12.72 0.89 -9.88
C LEU A 139 12.43 2.13 -10.72
N GLN A 140 11.86 1.96 -11.90
CA GLN A 140 11.44 3.08 -12.74
C GLN A 140 10.35 3.92 -12.05
N THR A 141 9.36 3.25 -11.45
CA THR A 141 8.25 3.91 -10.74
C THR A 141 8.75 4.69 -9.53
N ILE A 142 9.63 4.10 -8.72
CA ILE A 142 10.22 4.75 -7.54
C ILE A 142 11.13 5.91 -7.96
N SER A 143 11.97 5.72 -8.98
CA SER A 143 12.86 6.78 -9.48
C SER A 143 12.09 8.00 -10.02
N GLU A 144 10.98 7.77 -10.74
CA GLU A 144 10.12 8.86 -11.19
C GLU A 144 9.48 9.61 -10.01
N SER A 145 9.00 8.88 -9.00
CA SER A 145 8.49 9.47 -7.75
C SER A 145 9.56 10.32 -7.05
N ASP A 146 10.76 9.77 -6.83
CA ASP A 146 11.83 10.44 -6.11
C ASP A 146 12.29 11.72 -6.81
N ARG A 147 12.29 11.73 -8.15
CA ARG A 147 12.56 12.95 -8.93
C ARG A 147 11.54 14.05 -8.62
N ILE A 148 10.25 13.73 -8.64
CA ILE A 148 9.18 14.71 -8.36
C ILE A 148 9.33 15.27 -6.93
N VAL A 149 9.62 14.40 -5.96
CA VAL A 149 9.82 14.80 -4.57
C VAL A 149 11.05 15.70 -4.41
N LEU A 150 12.14 15.40 -5.10
CA LEU A 150 13.36 16.21 -5.07
C LEU A 150 13.12 17.62 -5.65
N GLU A 151 12.38 17.72 -6.76
CA GLU A 151 12.01 19.01 -7.35
C GLU A 151 11.15 19.85 -6.39
N ALA A 152 10.17 19.23 -5.71
CA ALA A 152 9.35 19.91 -4.72
C ALA A 152 10.20 20.44 -3.54
N ARG A 153 11.17 19.65 -3.05
CA ARG A 153 12.10 20.08 -2.00
C ARG A 153 12.95 21.27 -2.40
N GLN A 154 13.46 21.28 -3.63
CA GLN A 154 14.29 22.37 -4.12
C GLN A 154 13.51 23.68 -4.15
N LYS A 155 12.28 23.65 -4.70
CA LYS A 155 11.38 24.80 -4.70
C LYS A 155 11.05 25.31 -3.30
N ALA A 156 10.80 24.40 -2.35
CA ALA A 156 10.53 24.78 -0.96
C ALA A 156 11.72 25.55 -0.34
N LYS A 157 12.96 25.08 -0.54
CA LYS A 157 14.17 25.75 -0.05
C LYS A 157 14.39 27.13 -0.68
N GLU A 158 14.05 27.29 -1.96
CA GLU A 158 14.16 28.58 -2.65
C GLU A 158 13.12 29.61 -2.16
N SER A 159 11.99 29.13 -1.63
CA SER A 159 10.93 29.99 -1.08
C SER A 159 11.13 30.39 0.39
N GLU A 160 12.10 29.78 1.08
CA GLU A 160 12.45 30.19 2.45
C GLU A 160 13.03 31.62 2.44
N PRO A 161 12.52 32.54 3.28
CA PRO A 161 13.07 33.88 3.37
C PRO A 161 14.53 33.79 3.83
N LYS A 162 15.44 34.43 3.08
CA LYS A 162 16.85 34.54 3.50
C LYS A 162 16.90 35.17 4.90
N PRO A 163 17.74 34.66 5.82
CA PRO A 163 17.86 35.24 7.14
C PRO A 163 18.24 36.73 6.99
N GLU A 164 17.44 37.61 7.63
CA GLU A 164 17.82 39.01 7.79
C GLU A 164 19.16 39.06 8.53
N ASN A 165 20.16 39.69 7.90
CA ASN A 165 21.47 39.98 8.50
C ASN A 165 21.36 41.11 9.52
#